data_AF-A0A838S2J7-F1
#
_entry.id   AF-A0A838S2J7-F1
#
_cell.length_a   1.000
_cell.length_b   1.000
_cell.length_c   1.000
_cell.angle_alpha   90.00
_cell.angle_beta   90.00
_cell.angle_gamma   90.00
#
_symmetry.space_group_name_H-M   'P 1'
#
loop_
_entity.id
_entity.type
_entity.pdbx_description
1 polymer ?
#
loop_
_entity_poly.entity_id
_entity_poly.type
_entity_poly.pdbx_seq_one_letter_code
_entity_poly.pdbx_strand_id
1 'polypeptide(L)'
;MVIDARVPGGEIEATTLRDLDLPGGAERVLLVTGCATLTPDAAEELAGRRLRLVGVDRFSVGGPQTHRILFAAGVVVLEGLDLSAAPPLLGGSQAQQVAHRCVTVMLNSTVPLSY
;
A
#
# COMPACT_ATOMS: atom_id res chain seq x y z
N MET A 1 -9.60 -2.65 -9.18
CA MET A 1 -10.44 -2.57 -7.96
C MET A 1 -9.74 -1.73 -6.92
N VAL A 2 -10.47 -1.20 -5.94
CA VAL A 2 -9.91 -0.40 -4.83
C VAL A 2 -10.01 -1.21 -3.55
N ILE A 3 -8.94 -1.29 -2.76
CA ILE A 3 -8.85 -2.08 -1.52
C ILE A 3 -8.24 -1.21 -0.44
N ASP A 4 -8.80 -1.29 0.77
CA ASP A 4 -8.24 -0.64 1.94
C ASP A 4 -7.04 -1.45 2.46
N ALA A 5 -5.85 -0.89 2.33
CA ALA A 5 -4.59 -1.50 2.76
C ALA A 5 -3.89 -0.66 3.85
N ARG A 6 -4.64 0.21 4.54
CA ARG A 6 -4.08 1.06 5.59
C ARG A 6 -3.68 0.21 6.79
N VAL A 7 -2.41 0.31 7.17
CA VAL A 7 -1.88 -0.35 8.37
C VAL A 7 -1.51 0.68 9.44
N PRO A 8 -1.74 0.39 10.73
CA PRO A 8 -1.22 1.22 11.80
C PRO A 8 0.30 1.04 11.94
N GLY A 9 1.07 2.08 11.60
CA GLY A 9 2.48 2.17 12.02
C GLY A 9 3.57 1.90 10.97
N GLY A 10 3.28 1.95 9.67
CA GLY A 10 4.34 1.92 8.65
C GLY A 10 4.01 1.13 7.41
N GLU A 11 4.95 0.31 6.95
CA GLU A 11 4.95 -0.37 5.66
C GLU A 11 3.90 -1.50 5.55
N ILE A 12 3.45 -1.76 4.32
CA ILE A 12 2.57 -2.89 4.00
C ILE A 12 3.45 -4.09 3.65
N GLU A 13 3.42 -5.11 4.50
CA GLU A 13 4.16 -6.37 4.34
C GLU A 13 3.38 -7.42 3.52
N ALA A 14 4.08 -8.47 3.09
CA ALA A 14 3.47 -9.60 2.38
C ALA A 14 2.30 -10.24 3.15
N THR A 15 2.45 -10.40 4.46
CA THR A 15 1.43 -10.95 5.37
C THR A 15 0.14 -10.14 5.32
N THR A 16 0.26 -8.82 5.45
CA THR A 16 -0.87 -7.88 5.32
C THR A 16 -1.60 -8.10 4.00
N LEU A 17 -0.88 -8.20 2.88
CA LEU A 17 -1.51 -8.40 1.57
C LEU A 17 -2.24 -9.74 1.42
N ARG A 18 -1.75 -10.81 2.07
CA ARG A 18 -2.44 -12.11 2.05
C ARG A 18 -3.74 -12.06 2.84
N ASP A 19 -3.78 -11.27 3.91
CA ASP A 19 -4.97 -11.09 4.74
C ASP A 19 -6.05 -10.21 4.07
N LEU A 20 -5.67 -9.38 3.09
CA LEU A 20 -6.59 -8.46 2.38
C LEU A 20 -7.56 -9.15 1.39
N ASP A 21 -7.61 -10.49 1.36
CA ASP A 21 -8.46 -11.30 0.46
C ASP A 21 -8.60 -10.71 -0.95
N LEU A 22 -7.45 -10.48 -1.60
CA LEU A 22 -7.40 -9.96 -2.97
C LEU A 22 -8.13 -10.97 -3.89
N PRO A 23 -9.25 -10.61 -4.52
CA PRO A 23 -10.08 -11.56 -5.24
C PRO A 23 -9.32 -12.22 -6.39
N GLY A 24 -9.52 -13.53 -6.53
CA GLY A 24 -8.93 -14.32 -7.60
C GLY A 24 -9.26 -13.75 -8.99
N GLY A 25 -8.25 -13.61 -9.84
CA GLY A 25 -8.42 -13.07 -11.20
C GLY A 25 -8.35 -11.55 -11.31
N ALA A 26 -8.11 -10.82 -10.22
CA ALA A 26 -7.78 -9.41 -10.26
C ALA A 26 -6.58 -9.15 -11.20
N GLU A 27 -6.78 -8.38 -12.26
CA GLU A 27 -5.67 -7.88 -13.09
C GLU A 27 -5.20 -6.49 -12.67
N ARG A 28 -6.00 -5.75 -11.89
CA ARG A 28 -5.68 -4.36 -11.50
C ARG A 28 -6.15 -4.08 -10.09
N VAL A 29 -5.24 -3.62 -9.24
CA VAL A 29 -5.54 -3.24 -7.86
C VAL A 29 -5.08 -1.81 -7.58
N LEU A 30 -5.89 -1.06 -6.86
CA LEU A 30 -5.60 0.25 -6.30
C LEU A 30 -5.69 0.08 -4.78
N LEU A 31 -4.64 0.47 -4.07
CA LEU A 31 -4.53 0.33 -2.63
C LEU A 31 -4.69 1.70 -2.01
N VAL A 32 -5.63 1.82 -1.07
CA VAL A 32 -5.68 2.95 -0.15
C VAL A 32 -4.65 2.66 0.93
N THR A 33 -3.53 3.38 0.94
CA THR A 33 -2.39 3.11 1.84
C THR A 33 -2.23 4.19 2.91
N GLY A 34 -2.80 5.37 2.70
CA GLY A 34 -2.62 6.51 3.61
C GLY A 34 -1.16 6.98 3.66
N CYS A 35 -0.43 6.62 4.72
CA CYS A 35 1.00 6.96 4.85
C CYS A 35 1.93 5.77 4.56
N ALA A 36 1.40 4.59 4.27
CA ALA A 36 2.17 3.38 4.10
C ALA A 36 2.72 3.21 2.67
N THR A 37 3.82 2.48 2.56
CA THR A 37 4.43 2.00 1.30
C THR A 37 4.63 0.49 1.35
N LEU A 38 4.74 -0.17 0.20
CA LEU A 38 5.00 -1.61 0.11
C LEU A 38 6.46 -1.93 0.42
N THR A 39 6.67 -2.97 1.21
CA THR A 39 7.98 -3.61 1.35
C THR A 39 8.34 -4.42 0.09
N PRO A 40 9.61 -4.85 -0.08
CA PRO A 40 9.99 -5.72 -1.18
C PRO A 40 9.25 -7.07 -1.19
N ASP A 41 9.04 -7.71 -0.04
CA ASP A 41 8.29 -8.97 0.04
C ASP A 41 6.80 -8.79 -0.30
N ALA A 42 6.20 -7.64 0.04
CA ALA A 42 4.86 -7.30 -0.42
C ALA A 42 4.81 -7.16 -1.95
N ALA A 43 5.83 -6.58 -2.56
CA ALA A 43 5.93 -6.53 -4.02
C ALA A 43 6.05 -7.93 -4.65
N GLU A 44 6.78 -8.85 -4.02
CA GLU A 44 6.87 -10.24 -4.46
C GLU A 44 5.50 -10.96 -4.42
N GLU A 45 4.72 -10.74 -3.36
CA GLU A 45 3.35 -11.27 -3.26
C GLU A 45 2.42 -10.75 -4.37
N LEU A 46 2.54 -9.47 -4.72
CA LEU A 46 1.75 -8.91 -5.84
C LEU A 46 2.26 -9.40 -7.19
N ALA A 47 3.57 -9.51 -7.37
CA ALA A 47 4.22 -10.01 -8.59
C ALA A 47 3.90 -11.48 -8.87
N GLY A 48 3.70 -12.29 -7.81
CA GLY A 48 3.25 -13.68 -7.92
C GLY A 48 1.79 -13.83 -8.41
N ARG A 49 1.02 -12.74 -8.50
CA ARG A 49 -0.37 -12.73 -8.97
C ARG A 49 -0.44 -12.33 -10.45
N ARG A 50 -1.60 -12.54 -11.07
CA ARG A 50 -1.87 -12.11 -12.46
C ARG A 50 -2.16 -10.61 -12.60
N LEU A 51 -1.55 -9.79 -11.75
CA LEU A 51 -1.71 -8.35 -11.78
C LEU A 51 -0.95 -7.78 -12.98
N ARG A 52 -1.57 -6.78 -13.62
CA ARG A 52 -1.00 -5.95 -14.68
C ARG A 52 -0.80 -4.52 -14.21
N LEU A 53 -1.46 -4.14 -13.11
CA LEU A 53 -1.38 -2.82 -12.52
C LEU A 53 -1.54 -2.87 -11.00
N VAL A 54 -0.68 -2.13 -10.30
CA VAL A 54 -0.85 -1.73 -8.90
C VAL A 54 -0.87 -0.20 -8.84
N GLY A 55 -1.83 0.37 -8.12
CA GLY A 55 -1.89 1.80 -7.86
C GLY A 55 -1.95 2.12 -6.38
N VAL A 56 -1.40 3.26 -5.96
CA VAL A 56 -1.40 3.74 -4.57
C VAL A 56 -1.77 5.22 -4.49
N ASP A 57 -2.35 5.64 -3.37
CA ASP A 57 -2.63 7.05 -3.04
C ASP A 57 -1.41 7.81 -2.45
N ARG A 58 -0.29 7.10 -2.27
CA ARG A 58 0.99 7.65 -1.82
C ARG A 58 1.86 8.12 -2.99
N PHE A 59 2.75 9.08 -2.73
CA PHE A 59 3.77 9.54 -3.69
C PHE A 59 4.77 8.46 -4.15
N SER A 60 4.80 7.31 -3.48
CA SER A 60 5.52 6.16 -4.00
C SER A 60 4.90 4.86 -3.51
N VAL A 61 4.99 3.81 -4.33
CA VAL A 61 4.67 2.43 -3.97
C VAL A 61 5.69 1.85 -3.01
N GLY A 62 6.93 2.34 -2.99
CA GLY A 62 8.00 1.86 -2.12
C GLY A 62 9.40 2.17 -2.64
N GLY A 63 10.44 1.59 -2.05
CA GLY A 63 11.83 1.83 -2.47
C GLY A 63 12.16 1.34 -3.89
N PRO A 64 13.38 1.61 -4.39
CA PRO A 64 13.81 1.16 -5.72
C PRO A 64 13.71 -0.36 -5.93
N GLN A 65 13.89 -1.17 -4.87
CA GLN A 65 13.76 -2.62 -4.96
C GLN A 65 12.31 -3.04 -5.21
N THR A 66 11.34 -2.45 -4.49
CA THR A 66 9.90 -2.65 -4.69
C THR A 66 9.52 -2.40 -6.16
N HIS A 67 9.99 -1.28 -6.74
CA HIS A 67 9.76 -0.96 -8.15
C HIS A 67 10.34 -2.02 -9.10
N ARG A 68 11.59 -2.45 -8.89
CA ARG A 68 12.24 -3.45 -9.75
C ARG A 68 11.48 -4.77 -9.76
N ILE A 69 11.00 -5.21 -8.60
CA ILE A 69 10.21 -6.45 -8.47
C ILE A 69 8.92 -6.34 -9.28
N LEU A 70 8.15 -5.25 -9.10
CA LEU A 70 6.89 -5.02 -9.82
C LEU A 70 7.11 -4.91 -11.34
N PHE A 71 8.10 -4.14 -11.78
CA PHE A 71 8.40 -3.98 -13.20
C PHE A 71 8.95 -5.26 -13.85
N ALA A 72 9.75 -6.05 -13.14
CA ALA A 72 10.22 -7.34 -13.63
C ALA A 72 9.06 -8.32 -13.87
N ALA A 73 7.98 -8.21 -13.10
CA ALA A 73 6.74 -8.97 -13.31
C ALA A 73 5.81 -8.35 -14.36
N GLY A 74 6.19 -7.25 -15.01
CA GLY A 74 5.36 -6.55 -15.99
C GLY A 74 4.16 -5.80 -15.39
N VAL A 75 4.21 -5.50 -14.08
CA VAL A 75 3.16 -4.74 -13.39
C VAL A 75 3.41 -3.25 -13.57
N VAL A 76 2.43 -2.53 -14.10
CA VAL A 76 2.44 -1.08 -14.18
C VAL A 76 2.20 -0.50 -12.79
N VAL A 77 3.00 0.50 -12.41
CA VAL A 77 2.85 1.22 -11.13
C VAL A 77 2.20 2.59 -11.39
N LEU A 78 1.17 2.92 -10.61
CA LEU A 78 0.47 4.20 -10.64
C LEU A 78 0.47 4.84 -9.25
N GLU A 79 1.07 6.02 -9.11
CA GLU A 79 1.33 6.64 -7.81
C GLU A 79 0.64 8.00 -7.68
N GLY A 80 0.47 8.46 -6.44
CA GLY A 80 -0.10 9.78 -6.13
C GLY A 80 -1.57 9.92 -6.51
N LEU A 81 -2.33 8.82 -6.46
CA LEU A 81 -3.76 8.84 -6.77
C LEU A 81 -4.56 9.51 -5.65
N ASP A 82 -5.59 10.28 -6.04
CA ASP A 82 -6.65 10.63 -5.09
C ASP A 82 -7.71 9.52 -5.11
N LEU A 83 -7.76 8.75 -4.03
CA LEU A 83 -8.74 7.66 -3.83
C LEU A 83 -9.85 8.04 -2.84
N SER A 84 -9.94 9.30 -2.38
CA SER A 84 -10.86 9.73 -1.32
C SER A 84 -12.35 9.56 -1.67
N ALA A 85 -12.68 9.65 -2.97
CA ALA A 85 -14.04 9.48 -3.48
C ALA A 85 -14.33 8.05 -4.00
N ALA A 86 -13.36 7.14 -3.94
CA ALA A 86 -13.51 5.78 -4.44
C ALA A 86 -13.77 4.82 -3.27
N PRO A 87 -14.99 4.28 -3.11
CA PRO A 87 -15.27 3.37 -2.01
C PRO A 87 -14.42 2.10 -2.13
N PRO A 88 -13.57 1.77 -1.14
CA PRO A 88 -12.80 0.55 -1.17
C PRO A 88 -13.72 -0.65 -1.01
N LEU A 89 -13.39 -1.75 -1.68
CA LEU A 89 -13.90 -3.06 -1.29
C LEU A 89 -13.26 -3.42 0.05
N LEU A 90 -14.08 -3.86 1.01
CA LEU A 90 -13.60 -4.36 2.29
C LEU A 90 -12.93 -5.72 2.06
N GLY A 91 -11.60 -5.76 2.11
CA GLY A 91 -10.86 -7.01 2.19
C GLY A 91 -10.93 -7.54 3.62
N GLY A 92 -11.68 -8.63 3.87
CA GLY A 92 -11.70 -9.31 5.16
C GLY A 92 -12.16 -8.49 6.39
N SER A 93 -12.28 -9.16 7.54
CA SER A 93 -13.16 -8.83 8.67
C SER A 93 -12.82 -7.65 9.62
N GLN A 94 -12.08 -6.61 9.22
CA GLN A 94 -11.74 -5.50 10.14
C GLN A 94 -11.82 -4.11 9.48
N ALA A 95 -13.02 -3.74 9.05
CA ALA A 95 -13.31 -2.45 8.45
C ALA A 95 -13.80 -1.41 9.48
N GLN A 96 -13.06 -1.09 10.55
CA GLN A 96 -13.50 0.02 11.41
C GLN A 96 -12.46 0.63 12.38
N GLN A 97 -11.21 0.98 12.02
CA GLN A 97 -10.47 1.97 12.86
C GLN A 97 -9.16 2.60 12.33
N VAL A 98 -9.10 3.34 11.21
CA VAL A 98 -7.88 4.14 10.95
C VAL A 98 -8.12 5.44 10.18
N ALA A 99 -8.53 6.51 10.90
CA ALA A 99 -8.50 7.88 10.38
C ALA A 99 -7.64 8.85 11.23
N HIS A 100 -7.16 8.46 12.41
CA HIS A 100 -6.61 9.41 13.39
C HIS A 100 -5.11 9.32 13.68
N ARG A 101 -4.31 8.51 12.97
CA ARG A 101 -2.91 8.23 13.38
C ARG A 101 -1.79 8.62 12.40
N CYS A 102 -2.11 9.02 11.17
CA CYS A 102 -1.09 9.44 10.19
C CYS A 102 -0.40 10.78 10.55
N VAL A 103 -1.13 11.72 11.15
CA VAL A 103 -0.60 13.07 11.44
C VAL A 103 0.35 13.06 12.65
N THR A 104 0.18 12.15 13.59
CA THR A 104 0.99 12.10 14.82
C THR A 104 2.44 11.67 14.59
N VAL A 105 2.72 10.86 13.56
CA VAL A 105 4.09 10.36 13.30
C VAL A 105 5.00 11.42 12.68
N MET A 106 4.46 12.34 11.87
CA MET A 106 5.24 13.43 11.25
C MET A 106 5.66 14.54 12.24
N LEU A 107 4.98 14.67 13.39
CA LEU A 107 5.19 15.78 14.33
C LEU A 107 5.99 15.43 15.59
N ASN A 108 6.36 14.15 15.79
CA ASN A 108 7.01 13.71 17.04
C ASN A 108 8.48 13.27 16.88
N SER A 109 9.12 13.61 15.76
CA SER A 109 10.58 13.48 15.61
C SER A 109 11.28 14.70 16.22
N THR A 110 11.41 14.73 17.55
CA THR A 110 12.39 15.62 18.21
C THR A 110 13.77 15.02 18.03
N VAL A 111 14.44 15.35 16.93
CA VAL A 111 15.90 15.23 16.81
C VAL A 111 16.50 16.44 17.55
N PRO A 112 17.29 16.26 18.62
CA PRO A 112 17.98 17.40 19.21
C PRO A 112 19.07 17.86 18.24
N LEU A 113 19.00 19.12 17.81
CA LEU A 113 20.10 19.81 17.15
C LEU A 113 21.16 20.12 18.21
N SER A 114 22.21 19.30 18.28
CA SER A 114 23.44 19.70 18.94
C SER A 114 24.19 20.66 18.01
N TYR A 115 24.35 21.91 18.46
CA TYR A 115 25.27 22.90 17.88
C TYR A 115 26.69 22.65 18.36
#